data_AF-A0A2R7T1Y0-F1
#
_entry.id   AF-A0A2R7T1Y0-F1
#
_cell.length_a   1.000
_cell.length_b   1.000
_cell.length_c   1.000
_cell.angle_alpha   90.00
_cell.angle_beta   90.00
_cell.angle_gamma   90.00
#
_symmetry.space_group_name_H-M   'P 1'
#
loop_
_entity.id
_entity.type
_entity.pdbx_description
1 polymer ?
#
loop_
_entity_poly.entity_id
_entity_poly.type
_entity_poly.pdbx_seq_one_letter_code
_entity_poly.pdbx_strand_id
1 'polypeptide(L)'
;MSGADVRSHRCSPLTRAHHVPNKRSSHAVRLEFAATSLVKTNLSGAAFTGDWLWVAGDEACGIDRLRRLDTQGPELLRFGEVRDFPLADLLDLPGGDDEEADLEGMAMVDGMLWVVGSHGLKRKNAKADKDDAGNAKRLSKVALDGNRRLLACLPVEQDERGEPCLVRHARDGRRALRLKGDAEANLLTKMLADDPHFGPYMSIPG
;
A
#
# COMPACT_ATOMS: atom_id res chain seq x y z
N MET A 1 -48.62 38.05 -30.06
CA MET A 1 -47.69 37.50 -29.05
C MET A 1 -47.86 36.00 -29.05
N SER A 2 -46.99 35.29 -29.77
CA SER A 2 -47.02 33.82 -29.88
C SER A 2 -45.75 33.32 -29.19
N GLY A 3 -45.92 32.55 -28.11
CA GLY A 3 -44.85 32.05 -27.27
C GLY A 3 -44.11 30.87 -27.92
N ALA A 4 -42.79 30.90 -27.85
CA ALA A 4 -41.91 29.87 -28.35
C ALA A 4 -41.90 28.64 -27.42
N ASP A 5 -42.06 27.46 -28.04
CA ASP A 5 -41.99 26.14 -27.41
C ASP A 5 -40.52 25.71 -27.25
N VAL A 6 -40.01 25.72 -26.01
CA VAL A 6 -38.64 25.30 -25.69
C VAL A 6 -38.64 23.83 -25.33
N ARG A 7 -38.26 22.97 -26.29
CA ARG A 7 -38.00 21.55 -26.06
C ARG A 7 -36.77 21.36 -25.17
N SER A 8 -36.98 21.12 -23.88
CA SER A 8 -35.93 20.71 -22.95
C SER A 8 -35.33 19.35 -23.36
N HIS A 9 -34.09 19.36 -23.87
CA HIS A 9 -33.32 18.14 -24.08
C HIS A 9 -32.83 17.63 -22.71
N ARG A 10 -33.42 16.54 -22.22
CA ARG A 10 -32.88 15.80 -21.06
C ARG A 10 -31.67 15.00 -21.53
N CYS A 11 -30.49 15.48 -21.22
CA CYS A 11 -29.26 14.70 -21.33
C CYS A 11 -29.25 13.68 -20.19
N SER A 12 -29.44 12.40 -20.52
CA SER A 12 -29.25 11.30 -19.56
C SER A 12 -27.74 11.05 -19.42
N PRO A 13 -27.17 11.04 -18.20
CA PRO A 13 -25.78 10.66 -18.05
C PRO A 13 -25.65 9.15 -18.30
N LEU A 14 -24.89 8.81 -19.34
CA LEU A 14 -24.40 7.45 -19.57
C LEU A 14 -23.50 7.08 -18.38
N THR A 15 -24.04 6.35 -17.40
CA THR A 15 -23.24 5.61 -16.42
C THR A 15 -22.35 4.65 -17.18
N ARG A 16 -21.05 4.95 -17.21
CA ARG A 16 -20.01 4.06 -17.71
C ARG A 16 -20.11 2.77 -16.90
N ALA A 17 -20.54 1.69 -17.54
CA ALA A 17 -20.53 0.38 -16.91
C ALA A 17 -19.08 0.05 -16.53
N HIS A 18 -18.78 0.03 -15.23
CA HIS A 18 -17.53 -0.50 -14.72
C HIS A 18 -17.40 -1.93 -15.25
N HIS A 19 -16.22 -2.29 -15.78
CA HIS A 19 -15.96 -3.63 -16.26
C HIS A 19 -16.04 -4.60 -15.08
N VAL A 20 -17.20 -5.22 -14.90
CA VAL A 20 -17.43 -6.25 -13.91
C VAL A 20 -16.83 -7.55 -14.47
N PRO A 21 -15.92 -8.23 -13.75
CA PRO A 21 -15.42 -9.52 -14.18
C PRO A 21 -16.58 -10.49 -14.39
N ASN A 22 -16.69 -11.07 -15.60
CA ASN A 22 -17.78 -11.98 -15.97
C ASN A 22 -17.76 -13.31 -15.21
N LYS A 23 -16.63 -13.66 -14.56
CA LYS A 23 -16.49 -14.89 -13.77
C LYS A 23 -16.41 -14.54 -12.29
N ARG A 24 -17.50 -14.77 -11.56
CA ARG A 24 -17.56 -14.67 -10.10
C ARG A 24 -17.43 -16.07 -9.52
N SER A 25 -16.43 -16.30 -8.69
CA SER A 25 -16.27 -17.58 -7.99
C SER A 25 -16.88 -17.51 -6.60
N SER A 26 -17.43 -18.64 -6.15
CA SER A 26 -17.68 -18.84 -4.72
C SER A 26 -16.36 -18.71 -3.96
N HIS A 27 -16.43 -18.24 -2.70
CA HIS A 27 -15.26 -18.07 -1.84
C HIS A 27 -14.25 -16.99 -2.28
N ALA A 28 -14.63 -16.05 -3.15
CA ALA A 28 -13.79 -14.91 -3.52
C ALA A 28 -14.03 -13.67 -2.65
N VAL A 29 -12.97 -12.90 -2.48
CA VAL A 29 -13.01 -11.50 -2.03
C VAL A 29 -12.82 -10.61 -3.27
N ARG A 30 -13.73 -9.67 -3.52
CA ARG A 30 -13.57 -8.65 -4.54
C ARG A 30 -13.00 -7.38 -3.94
N LEU A 31 -11.93 -6.87 -4.53
CA LEU A 31 -11.35 -5.57 -4.22
C LEU A 31 -11.52 -4.64 -5.43
N GLU A 32 -12.15 -3.49 -5.22
CA GLU A 32 -12.39 -2.49 -6.25
C GLU A 32 -11.48 -1.28 -6.00
N PHE A 33 -10.54 -1.08 -6.92
CA PHE A 33 -9.57 0.01 -6.87
C PHE A 33 -9.89 1.08 -7.92
N ALA A 34 -9.39 2.30 -7.69
CA ALA A 34 -9.30 3.29 -8.75
C ALA A 34 -8.38 2.78 -9.88
N ALA A 35 -8.64 3.18 -11.12
CA ALA A 35 -7.89 2.71 -12.28
C ALA A 35 -6.38 3.03 -12.19
N THR A 36 -6.01 4.05 -11.43
CA THR A 36 -4.63 4.52 -11.20
C THR A 36 -3.96 3.92 -9.96
N SER A 37 -4.68 3.18 -9.11
CA SER A 37 -4.06 2.55 -7.93
C SER A 37 -3.09 1.47 -8.36
N LEU A 38 -1.84 1.57 -7.92
CA LEU A 38 -0.79 0.57 -8.16
C LEU A 38 -1.06 -0.72 -7.37
N VAL A 39 -1.67 -0.61 -6.18
CA VAL A 39 -1.99 -1.73 -5.28
C VAL A 39 -2.79 -2.83 -5.98
N LYS A 40 -3.60 -2.48 -6.99
CA LYS A 40 -4.41 -3.45 -7.75
C LYS A 40 -3.57 -4.52 -8.47
N THR A 41 -2.29 -4.27 -8.76
CA THR A 41 -1.40 -5.19 -9.48
C THR A 41 -0.30 -5.79 -8.61
N ASN A 42 -0.12 -5.30 -7.39
CA ASN A 42 1.05 -5.61 -6.58
C ASN A 42 0.74 -5.69 -5.06
N LEU A 43 -0.51 -6.04 -4.73
CA LEU A 43 -0.99 -6.23 -3.35
C LEU A 43 -0.10 -7.20 -2.57
N SER A 44 0.44 -6.73 -1.45
CA SER A 44 1.41 -7.44 -0.60
C SER A 44 0.99 -7.44 0.88
N GLY A 45 0.39 -6.34 1.36
CA GLY A 45 -0.03 -6.17 2.75
C GLY A 45 -1.53 -5.93 2.90
N ALA A 46 -2.13 -6.44 3.98
CA ALA A 46 -3.52 -6.18 4.33
C ALA A 46 -3.78 -6.22 5.84
N ALA A 47 -4.68 -5.35 6.33
CA ALA A 47 -5.17 -5.36 7.71
C ALA A 47 -6.63 -4.90 7.79
N PHE A 48 -7.40 -5.41 8.76
CA PHE A 48 -8.80 -5.06 8.95
C PHE A 48 -9.01 -4.09 10.13
N THR A 49 -10.04 -3.26 10.03
CA THR A 49 -10.57 -2.47 11.16
C THR A 49 -12.07 -2.28 11.00
N GLY A 50 -12.87 -3.08 11.71
CA GLY A 50 -14.32 -3.09 11.53
C GLY A 50 -14.71 -3.42 10.08
N ASP A 51 -15.48 -2.54 9.45
CA ASP A 51 -15.90 -2.66 8.05
C ASP A 51 -14.89 -2.09 7.04
N TRP A 52 -13.64 -1.89 7.44
CA TRP A 52 -12.60 -1.31 6.59
C TRP A 52 -11.46 -2.28 6.39
N LEU A 53 -10.92 -2.28 5.16
CA LEU A 53 -9.75 -3.03 4.76
C LEU A 53 -8.67 -2.02 4.37
N TRP A 54 -7.54 -2.09 5.06
CA TRP A 54 -6.30 -1.39 4.69
C TRP A 54 -5.47 -2.33 3.83
N VAL A 55 -4.91 -1.80 2.75
CA VAL A 55 -4.03 -2.56 1.86
C VAL A 55 -2.83 -1.73 1.44
N ALA A 56 -1.75 -2.42 1.13
CA ALA A 56 -0.56 -1.83 0.53
C ALA A 56 -0.06 -2.73 -0.61
N GLY A 57 0.69 -2.13 -1.52
CA GLY A 57 1.44 -2.84 -2.55
C GLY A 57 2.94 -2.68 -2.34
N ASP A 58 3.74 -3.63 -2.82
CA ASP A 58 5.19 -3.60 -2.68
C ASP A 58 5.82 -2.49 -3.54
N GLU A 59 5.33 -2.27 -4.76
CA GLU A 59 5.76 -1.14 -5.62
C GLU A 59 4.97 0.17 -5.34
N ALA A 60 4.15 0.22 -4.28
CA ALA A 60 3.35 1.40 -3.93
C ALA A 60 4.02 2.24 -2.82
N CYS A 61 3.84 3.57 -2.90
CA CYS A 61 4.41 4.53 -1.93
C CYS A 61 3.36 5.03 -0.92
N GLY A 62 2.36 4.19 -0.63
CA GLY A 62 1.19 4.58 0.15
C GLY A 62 0.36 3.40 0.61
N ILE A 63 -0.66 3.71 1.40
CA ILE A 63 -1.64 2.75 1.90
C ILE A 63 -3.00 3.14 1.36
N ASP A 64 -3.74 2.17 0.85
CA ASP A 64 -5.12 2.35 0.41
C ASP A 64 -6.07 1.83 1.49
N ARG A 65 -7.16 2.54 1.74
CA ARG A 65 -8.28 2.09 2.58
C ARG A 65 -9.48 1.83 1.70
N LEU A 66 -10.08 0.65 1.84
CA LEU A 66 -11.32 0.25 1.17
C LEU A 66 -12.41 0.02 2.21
N ARG A 67 -13.63 0.42 1.85
CA ARG A 67 -14.84 0.17 2.62
C ARG A 67 -15.45 -1.17 2.23
N ARG A 68 -15.96 -1.92 3.21
CA ARG A 68 -16.82 -3.08 2.95
C ARG A 68 -18.12 -2.63 2.29
N LEU A 69 -18.49 -3.29 1.21
CA LEU A 69 -19.71 -3.07 0.45
C LEU A 69 -20.59 -4.33 0.48
N ASP A 70 -21.84 -4.16 0.09
CA ASP A 70 -22.71 -5.30 -0.17
C ASP A 70 -22.12 -6.18 -1.28
N THR A 71 -22.11 -7.49 -1.02
CA THR A 71 -21.64 -8.52 -1.95
C THR A 71 -22.54 -8.61 -3.18
N GLN A 72 -21.96 -8.95 -4.33
CA GLN A 72 -22.73 -9.15 -5.56
C GLN A 72 -22.60 -10.58 -6.08
N GLY A 73 -23.70 -11.34 -6.09
CA GLY A 73 -23.67 -12.74 -6.52
C GLY A 73 -22.97 -13.64 -5.51
N PRO A 74 -22.08 -14.57 -5.93
CA PRO A 74 -21.53 -15.61 -5.05
C PRO A 74 -20.27 -15.20 -4.24
N GLU A 75 -19.85 -13.94 -4.31
CA GLU A 75 -18.67 -13.43 -3.59
C GLU A 75 -18.91 -13.41 -2.08
N LEU A 76 -17.88 -13.72 -1.27
CA LEU A 76 -17.99 -13.70 0.19
C LEU A 76 -17.87 -12.29 0.76
N LEU A 77 -16.97 -11.50 0.18
CA LEU A 77 -16.70 -10.14 0.61
C LEU A 77 -16.44 -9.26 -0.61
N ARG A 78 -16.84 -8.00 -0.48
CA ARG A 78 -16.59 -6.98 -1.48
C ARG A 78 -16.12 -5.71 -0.77
N PHE A 79 -15.03 -5.14 -1.27
CA PHE A 79 -14.46 -3.89 -0.79
C PHE A 79 -14.28 -2.92 -1.95
N GLY A 80 -14.51 -1.64 -1.70
CA GLY A 80 -14.38 -0.56 -2.68
C GLY A 80 -14.31 0.81 -2.02
N GLU A 81 -14.71 1.87 -2.72
CA GLU A 81 -14.65 3.25 -2.20
C GLU A 81 -13.24 3.61 -1.67
N VAL A 82 -12.23 3.38 -2.53
CA VAL A 82 -10.82 3.54 -2.15
C VAL A 82 -10.50 4.98 -1.75
N ARG A 83 -9.64 5.11 -0.73
CA ARG A 83 -8.97 6.34 -0.34
C ARG A 83 -7.48 6.06 -0.16
N ASP A 84 -6.65 6.86 -0.82
CA ASP A 84 -5.19 6.78 -0.73
C ASP A 84 -4.63 7.59 0.44
N PHE A 85 -3.54 7.09 1.01
CA PHE A 85 -2.75 7.72 2.05
C PHE A 85 -1.26 7.60 1.69
N PRO A 86 -0.67 8.62 1.03
CA PRO A 86 0.77 8.64 0.74
C PRO A 86 1.60 8.56 2.02
N LEU A 87 2.67 7.75 2.02
CA LEU A 87 3.52 7.60 3.20
C LEU A 87 4.24 8.91 3.57
N ALA A 88 4.63 9.71 2.58
CA ALA A 88 5.28 11.01 2.78
C ALA A 88 4.40 12.03 3.52
N ASP A 89 3.07 11.93 3.40
CA ASP A 89 2.15 12.79 4.15
C ASP A 89 2.13 12.42 5.65
N LEU A 90 2.45 11.18 5.98
CA LEU A 90 2.35 10.62 7.33
C LEU A 90 3.69 10.57 8.06
N LEU A 91 4.80 10.34 7.36
CA LEU A 91 6.12 10.06 7.93
C LEU A 91 7.21 10.92 7.31
N ASP A 92 8.28 11.15 8.07
CA ASP A 92 9.51 11.75 7.54
C ASP A 92 10.39 10.63 6.99
N LEU A 93 10.22 10.31 5.71
CA LEU A 93 10.91 9.22 5.04
C LEU A 93 12.38 9.59 4.70
N PRO A 94 13.32 8.63 4.73
CA PRO A 94 14.72 8.88 4.40
C PRO A 94 15.00 8.95 2.88
N GLY A 95 14.18 8.30 2.06
CA GLY A 95 14.25 8.33 0.59
C GLY A 95 13.33 9.37 -0.03
N GLY A 96 13.14 9.29 -1.35
CA GLY A 96 12.19 10.16 -2.08
C GLY A 96 10.73 9.85 -1.75
N ASP A 97 9.82 10.79 -2.01
CA ASP A 97 8.38 10.61 -1.74
C ASP A 97 7.73 9.51 -2.61
N ASP A 98 8.31 9.26 -3.79
CA ASP A 98 7.90 8.25 -4.78
C ASP A 98 8.76 6.98 -4.73
N GLU A 99 9.66 6.87 -3.75
CA GLU A 99 10.52 5.71 -3.59
C GLU A 99 9.81 4.62 -2.78
N GLU A 100 9.84 3.40 -3.32
CA GLU A 100 9.14 2.23 -2.78
C GLU A 100 9.63 1.87 -1.37
N ALA A 101 8.69 1.58 -0.46
CA ALA A 101 8.99 1.02 0.85
C ALA A 101 8.85 -0.51 0.91
N ASP A 102 8.34 -1.13 -0.16
CA ASP A 102 7.99 -2.55 -0.24
C ASP A 102 7.19 -3.01 0.98
N LEU A 103 6.03 -2.39 1.23
CA LEU A 103 5.21 -2.74 2.38
C LEU A 103 4.72 -4.19 2.26
N GLU A 104 5.02 -5.05 3.24
CA GLU A 104 4.69 -6.48 3.20
C GLU A 104 3.75 -6.89 4.35
N GLY A 105 4.04 -6.41 5.56
CA GLY A 105 3.31 -6.79 6.76
C GLY A 105 2.50 -5.63 7.32
N MET A 106 1.26 -5.90 7.71
CA MET A 106 0.35 -4.91 8.28
C MET A 106 -0.44 -5.51 9.45
N ALA A 107 -0.65 -4.74 10.51
CA ALA A 107 -1.49 -5.14 11.64
C ALA A 107 -2.20 -3.94 12.28
N MET A 108 -3.46 -4.11 12.65
CA MET A 108 -4.20 -3.12 13.43
C MET A 108 -4.13 -3.48 14.91
N VAL A 109 -3.55 -2.61 15.74
CA VAL A 109 -3.43 -2.80 17.19
C VAL A 109 -3.67 -1.47 17.89
N ASP A 110 -4.61 -1.43 18.84
CA ASP A 110 -4.90 -0.27 19.69
C ASP A 110 -5.08 1.07 18.92
N GLY A 111 -5.82 1.00 17.80
CA GLY A 111 -6.09 2.15 16.93
C GLY A 111 -4.89 2.63 16.12
N MET A 112 -3.80 1.86 16.08
CA MET A 112 -2.61 2.11 15.27
C MET A 112 -2.51 1.06 14.16
N LEU A 113 -2.29 1.51 12.93
CA LEU A 113 -1.86 0.65 11.83
C LEU A 113 -0.34 0.50 11.89
N TRP A 114 0.11 -0.69 12.25
CA TRP A 114 1.51 -1.08 12.16
C TRP A 114 1.82 -1.57 10.75
N VAL A 115 2.92 -1.08 10.18
CA VAL A 115 3.39 -1.47 8.85
C VAL A 115 4.88 -1.81 8.87
N VAL A 116 5.26 -2.81 8.08
CA VAL A 116 6.65 -3.19 7.86
C VAL A 116 6.94 -3.30 6.37
N GLY A 117 8.01 -2.62 5.95
CA GLY A 117 8.60 -2.71 4.63
C GLY A 117 9.65 -3.80 4.53
N SER A 118 10.01 -4.20 3.30
CA SER A 118 11.06 -5.17 3.06
C SER A 118 12.38 -4.70 3.68
N HIS A 119 13.05 -5.61 4.39
CA HIS A 119 14.39 -5.38 4.95
C HIS A 119 15.51 -5.92 4.04
N GLY A 120 15.14 -6.61 2.95
CA GLY A 120 16.06 -7.17 1.97
C GLY A 120 16.54 -6.13 0.96
N LEU A 121 17.71 -6.40 0.39
CA LEU A 121 18.26 -5.71 -0.76
C LEU A 121 17.55 -6.18 -2.04
N LYS A 122 17.43 -5.28 -3.02
CA LYS A 122 16.85 -5.64 -4.32
C LYS A 122 17.91 -5.92 -5.38
N ARG A 123 17.53 -6.75 -6.36
CA ARG A 123 18.29 -7.02 -7.58
C ARG A 123 17.47 -6.58 -8.78
N LYS A 124 18.15 -6.19 -9.85
CA LYS A 124 17.46 -5.90 -11.12
C LYS A 124 17.04 -7.19 -11.79
N ASN A 125 15.90 -7.18 -12.49
CA ASN A 125 15.50 -8.30 -13.33
C ASN A 125 16.55 -8.62 -14.42
N ALA A 126 16.63 -9.91 -14.78
CA ALA A 126 17.33 -10.37 -15.96
C ALA A 126 16.75 -9.69 -17.22
N LYS A 127 17.57 -9.55 -18.25
CA LYS A 127 17.12 -9.00 -19.52
C LYS A 127 17.22 -10.03 -20.64
N ALA A 128 16.19 -10.10 -21.47
CA ALA A 128 16.13 -11.01 -22.61
C ALA A 128 17.17 -10.69 -23.70
N ASP A 129 17.70 -9.46 -23.73
CA ASP A 129 18.74 -9.01 -24.65
C ASP A 129 20.18 -9.30 -24.18
N LYS A 130 20.35 -10.03 -23.07
CA LYS A 130 21.64 -10.41 -22.50
C LYS A 130 21.84 -11.91 -22.50
N ASP A 131 23.08 -12.34 -22.71
CA ASP A 131 23.52 -13.71 -22.49
C ASP A 131 23.59 -14.04 -20.98
N ASP A 132 23.78 -15.33 -20.68
CA ASP A 132 23.80 -15.84 -19.30
C ASP A 132 24.90 -15.16 -18.46
N ALA A 133 26.10 -14.99 -19.01
CA ALA A 133 27.20 -14.32 -18.32
C ALA A 133 26.88 -12.84 -18.04
N GLY A 134 26.27 -12.14 -18.99
CA GLY A 134 25.82 -10.77 -18.85
C GLY A 134 24.71 -10.59 -17.81
N ASN A 135 23.77 -11.53 -17.75
CA ASN A 135 22.72 -11.55 -16.73
C ASN A 135 23.27 -11.94 -15.35
N ALA A 136 24.19 -12.90 -15.25
CA ALA A 136 24.87 -13.24 -14.00
C ALA A 136 25.60 -12.03 -13.39
N LYS A 137 26.38 -11.29 -14.19
CA LYS A 137 27.06 -10.06 -13.75
C LYS A 137 26.08 -8.94 -13.37
N ARG A 138 24.89 -8.91 -13.98
CA ARG A 138 23.84 -7.93 -13.64
C ARG A 138 23.19 -8.25 -12.30
N LEU A 139 22.84 -9.51 -12.08
CA LEU A 139 22.17 -10.01 -10.88
C LEU A 139 23.09 -10.04 -9.66
N SER A 140 24.41 -10.02 -9.85
CA SER A 140 25.37 -9.88 -8.76
C SER A 140 25.35 -8.51 -8.07
N LYS A 141 24.67 -7.51 -8.66
CA LYS A 141 24.51 -6.18 -8.06
C LYS A 141 23.24 -6.11 -7.24
N VAL A 142 23.39 -5.75 -5.99
CA VAL A 142 22.31 -5.47 -5.04
C VAL A 142 22.22 -3.97 -4.77
N ALA A 143 21.03 -3.50 -4.43
CA ALA A 143 20.77 -2.11 -4.05
C ALA A 143 19.78 -2.07 -2.88
N LEU A 144 19.81 -0.97 -2.14
CA LEU A 144 18.84 -0.64 -1.10
C LEU A 144 18.19 0.68 -1.49
N ASP A 145 16.87 0.69 -1.60
CA ASP A 145 16.12 1.94 -1.72
C ASP A 145 15.98 2.59 -0.35
N GLY A 146 15.96 3.91 -0.32
CA GLY A 146 15.95 4.69 0.92
C GLY A 146 14.78 4.34 1.83
N ASN A 147 13.59 4.13 1.27
CA ASN A 147 12.37 3.88 2.04
C ASN A 147 12.17 2.42 2.49
N ARG A 148 13.04 1.49 2.07
CA ARG A 148 13.06 0.12 2.60
C ARG A 148 13.47 0.11 4.08
N ARG A 149 13.34 -1.05 4.73
CA ARG A 149 13.59 -1.23 6.19
C ARG A 149 12.67 -0.36 7.04
N LEU A 150 11.52 0.00 6.50
CA LEU A 150 10.49 0.73 7.23
C LEU A 150 9.87 -0.19 8.29
N LEU A 151 9.79 0.31 9.51
CA LEU A 151 8.91 -0.20 10.55
C LEU A 151 8.22 1.02 11.14
N ALA A 152 6.90 1.09 11.03
CA ALA A 152 6.15 2.27 11.45
C ALA A 152 4.82 1.91 12.11
N CYS A 153 4.34 2.82 12.94
CA CYS A 153 2.98 2.80 13.47
C CYS A 153 2.29 4.12 13.11
N LEU A 154 1.11 4.01 12.54
CA LEU A 154 0.35 5.13 11.97
C LEU A 154 -0.98 5.23 12.73
N PRO A 155 -1.28 6.34 13.40
CA PRO A 155 -2.53 6.45 14.14
C PRO A 155 -3.71 6.52 13.19
N VAL A 156 -4.77 5.82 13.56
CA VAL A 156 -6.07 5.90 12.94
C VAL A 156 -7.00 6.76 13.80
N GLU A 157 -7.67 7.70 13.17
CA GLU A 157 -8.73 8.52 13.75
C GLU A 157 -9.98 8.50 12.88
N GLN A 158 -11.14 8.82 13.46
CA GLN A 158 -12.33 9.04 12.67
C GLN A 158 -12.30 10.44 12.06
N ASP A 159 -12.58 10.53 10.76
CA ASP A 159 -12.83 11.81 10.12
C ASP A 159 -14.25 12.34 10.43
N GLU A 160 -14.62 13.46 9.82
CA GLU A 160 -15.93 14.12 10.03
C GLU A 160 -17.13 13.22 9.67
N ARG A 161 -16.91 12.17 8.87
CA ARG A 161 -17.92 11.21 8.45
C ARG A 161 -17.92 9.94 9.31
N GLY A 162 -17.05 9.88 10.32
CA GLY A 162 -16.85 8.69 11.16
C GLY A 162 -16.00 7.62 10.48
N GLU A 163 -15.38 7.91 9.34
CA GLU A 163 -14.57 6.94 8.61
C GLU A 163 -13.14 6.94 9.15
N PRO A 164 -12.50 5.77 9.31
CA PRO A 164 -11.15 5.70 9.86
C PRO A 164 -10.14 6.24 8.85
N CYS A 165 -9.25 7.10 9.31
CA CYS A 165 -8.32 7.89 8.51
C CYS A 165 -6.93 7.81 9.15
N LEU A 166 -5.89 7.56 8.35
CA LEU A 166 -4.52 7.70 8.82
C LEU A 166 -4.17 9.17 8.95
N VAL A 167 -3.50 9.54 10.03
CA VAL A 167 -3.09 10.92 10.29
C VAL A 167 -1.66 10.98 10.78
N ARG A 168 -0.95 12.08 10.50
CA ARG A 168 0.39 12.32 11.06
C ARG A 168 0.32 12.62 12.56
N HIS A 169 -0.68 13.38 12.98
CA HIS A 169 -0.93 13.76 14.37
C HIS A 169 -2.41 13.56 14.68
N ALA A 170 -2.68 12.70 15.65
CA ALA A 170 -4.01 12.44 16.18
C ALA A 170 -4.40 13.51 17.22
N ARG A 171 -5.68 13.82 17.32
CA ARG A 171 -6.30 14.71 18.31
C ARG A 171 -6.09 14.23 19.75
N ASP A 172 -5.99 12.91 19.94
CA ASP A 172 -5.70 12.29 21.24
C ASP A 172 -4.20 12.29 21.61
N GLY A 173 -3.35 12.87 20.76
CA GLY A 173 -1.91 13.02 21.00
C GLY A 173 -1.04 11.90 20.42
N ARG A 174 -1.63 10.83 19.86
CA ARG A 174 -0.86 9.82 19.11
C ARG A 174 -0.25 10.43 17.84
N ARG A 175 0.86 9.86 17.38
CA ARG A 175 1.63 10.37 16.24
C ARG A 175 2.05 9.23 15.35
N ALA A 176 2.15 9.49 14.06
CA ALA A 176 2.82 8.59 13.13
C ALA A 176 4.31 8.54 13.51
N LEU A 177 4.84 7.34 13.70
CA LEU A 177 6.22 7.11 14.09
C LEU A 177 6.82 6.03 13.19
N ARG A 178 8.09 6.21 12.84
CA ARG A 178 8.93 5.15 12.28
C ARG A 178 10.06 4.80 13.21
N LEU A 179 10.55 3.58 13.13
CA LEU A 179 11.75 3.17 13.83
C LEU A 179 12.92 4.06 13.39
N LYS A 180 13.67 4.55 14.37
CA LYS A 180 14.78 5.48 14.13
C LYS A 180 15.84 4.83 13.23
N GLY A 181 16.24 5.57 12.20
CA GLY A 181 17.16 5.12 11.17
C GLY A 181 17.27 6.11 10.02
N ASP A 182 18.10 5.77 9.05
CA ASP A 182 18.33 6.46 7.78
C ASP A 182 18.12 5.48 6.61
N ALA A 183 18.49 5.88 5.40
CA ALA A 183 18.37 5.08 4.18
C ALA A 183 19.18 3.78 4.22
N GLU A 184 20.19 3.68 5.10
CA GLU A 184 21.11 2.55 5.15
C GLU A 184 20.81 1.63 6.33
N ALA A 185 20.41 2.13 7.49
CA ALA A 185 20.18 1.30 8.68
C ALA A 185 19.16 1.89 9.66
N ASN A 186 18.55 1.01 10.45
CA ASN A 186 17.67 1.38 11.55
C ASN A 186 18.13 0.72 12.86
N LEU A 187 17.45 1.01 13.96
CA LEU A 187 17.79 0.41 15.26
C LEU A 187 17.67 -1.11 15.27
N LEU A 188 16.75 -1.69 14.48
CA LEU A 188 16.56 -3.14 14.39
C LEU A 188 17.75 -3.80 13.67
N THR A 189 18.17 -3.28 12.51
CA THR A 189 19.32 -3.86 11.80
C THR A 189 20.61 -3.74 12.59
N LYS A 190 20.78 -2.66 13.37
CA LYS A 190 21.91 -2.50 14.30
C LYS A 190 21.85 -3.52 15.43
N MET A 191 20.68 -3.72 16.05
CA MET A 191 20.51 -4.72 17.11
C MET A 191 20.77 -6.15 16.60
N LEU A 192 20.28 -6.49 15.41
CA LEU A 192 20.46 -7.82 14.83
C LEU A 192 21.90 -8.10 14.41
N ALA A 193 22.71 -7.07 14.11
CA ALA A 193 24.11 -7.23 13.73
C ALA A 193 24.97 -7.81 14.86
N ASP A 194 24.64 -7.49 16.11
CA ASP A 194 25.35 -7.97 17.30
C ASP A 194 24.76 -9.27 17.89
N ASP A 195 23.66 -9.79 17.31
CA ASP A 195 23.02 -11.00 17.79
C ASP A 195 23.80 -12.27 17.37
N PRO A 196 24.07 -13.23 18.27
CA PRO A 196 24.87 -14.41 17.96
C PRO A 196 24.23 -15.37 16.94
N HIS A 197 22.91 -15.31 16.76
CA HIS A 197 22.17 -16.15 15.81
C HIS A 197 21.97 -15.43 14.48
N PHE A 198 21.66 -14.12 14.50
CA PHE A 198 21.32 -13.36 13.29
C PHE A 198 22.52 -12.59 12.70
N GLY A 199 23.44 -12.11 13.53
CA GLY A 199 24.59 -11.30 13.13
C GLY A 199 25.41 -11.90 11.97
N PRO A 200 25.75 -13.21 11.99
CA PRO A 200 26.46 -13.84 10.87
C PRO A 200 25.72 -13.73 9.53
N TYR A 201 24.39 -13.68 9.53
CA TYR A 201 23.57 -13.58 8.33
C TYR A 201 23.38 -12.13 7.85
N MET A 202 23.56 -11.13 8.72
CA MET A 202 23.40 -9.71 8.36
C MET A 202 24.42 -9.23 7.31
N SER A 203 25.57 -9.92 7.19
CA SER A 203 26.58 -9.64 6.17
C SER A 203 26.32 -10.32 4.81
N ILE A 204 25.36 -11.25 4.75
CA ILE A 204 25.00 -11.95 3.52
C ILE A 204 24.03 -11.06 2.74
N PRO A 205 24.22 -10.84 1.42
CA PRO A 205 23.29 -10.07 0.61
C PRO A 205 21.94 -10.80 0.46
N GLY A 206 21.04 -10.60 1.43
CA GLY A 206 19.63 -10.98 1.40
C GLY A 206 18.84 -10.01 0.56
#